data_AF-A0A9P6PN79-F1
#
_entry.id   AF-A0A9P6PN79-F1
#
_cell.length_a   1.000
_cell.length_b   1.000
_cell.length_c   1.000
_cell.angle_alpha   90.00
_cell.angle_beta   90.00
_cell.angle_gamma   90.00
#
_symmetry.space_group_name_H-M   'P 1'
#
loop_
_entity.id
_entity.type
_entity.pdbx_description
1 polymer ?
#
loop_
_entity_poly.entity_id
_entity_poly.type
_entity_poly.pdbx_seq_one_letter_code
_entity_poly.pdbx_strand_id
1 'polypeptide(L)'
;MHKAIISLLVLFVIVQTILAAGDHGLTSGTYRIWRGSYRLPSHTHRFFTARPDKRDGVVVLAKAANSTDQLWKVKVRSNGQITIESKAAKGKKNRYLSTGREGNNNHALVRLGSSQRFTVTRKFGGPFLSFEMAHPKKTSAGHITVVSGSNSTDPKGNEYIAYINQNTEGYVQSFKFSMLRENP
;
A
#
# COMPACT_ATOMS: atom_id res chain seq x y z
N MET A 1 1.47 -39.73 -22.34
CA MET A 1 0.97 -39.06 -21.11
C MET A 1 1.89 -37.96 -20.57
N HIS A 2 3.22 -38.06 -20.66
CA HIS A 2 4.14 -37.00 -20.19
C HIS A 2 4.00 -35.63 -20.90
N LYS A 3 3.82 -35.61 -22.23
CA LYS A 3 3.69 -34.34 -22.98
C LYS A 3 2.45 -33.53 -22.60
N ALA A 4 1.33 -34.21 -22.29
CA ALA A 4 0.09 -33.56 -21.86
C ALA A 4 0.21 -32.91 -20.47
N ILE A 5 0.95 -33.55 -19.55
CA ILE A 5 1.20 -33.02 -18.20
C ILE A 5 2.10 -31.77 -18.27
N ILE A 6 3.14 -31.81 -19.11
CA ILE A 6 4.05 -30.66 -19.30
C ILE A 6 3.31 -29.48 -19.94
N SER A 7 2.48 -29.72 -20.96
CA SER A 7 1.64 -28.65 -21.55
C SER A 7 0.64 -28.06 -20.55
N LEU A 8 0.07 -28.87 -19.65
CA LEU A 8 -0.85 -28.39 -18.62
C LEU A 8 -0.11 -27.54 -17.56
N LEU A 9 1.10 -27.93 -17.16
CA LEU A 9 1.94 -27.16 -16.24
C LEU A 9 2.39 -25.83 -16.84
N VAL A 10 2.81 -25.83 -18.11
CA VAL A 10 3.19 -24.59 -18.81
C VAL A 10 1.98 -23.68 -18.98
N LEU A 11 0.81 -24.22 -19.34
CA LEU A 11 -0.42 -23.43 -19.43
C LEU A 11 -0.83 -22.88 -18.06
N PHE A 12 -0.70 -23.67 -16.98
CA PHE A 12 -1.01 -23.21 -15.62
C PHE A 12 -0.07 -22.09 -15.16
N VAL A 13 1.24 -22.19 -15.44
CA VAL A 13 2.21 -21.13 -15.14
C VAL A 13 1.95 -19.87 -15.96
N ILE A 14 1.59 -20.00 -17.24
CA ILE A 14 1.22 -18.88 -18.11
C ILE A 14 -0.07 -18.20 -17.63
N VAL A 15 -1.10 -18.98 -17.26
CA VAL A 15 -2.36 -18.43 -16.73
C VAL A 15 -2.14 -17.72 -15.39
N GLN A 16 -1.32 -18.28 -14.49
CA GLN A 16 -0.95 -17.63 -13.22
C GLN A 16 -0.18 -16.31 -13.42
N THR A 17 0.70 -16.26 -14.43
CA THR A 17 1.45 -15.03 -14.77
C THR A 17 0.60 -13.99 -15.50
N ILE A 18 -0.37 -14.40 -16.33
CA ILE A 18 -1.33 -13.49 -16.98
C ILE A 18 -2.35 -12.95 -15.97
N LEU A 19 -2.86 -13.77 -15.05
CA LEU A 19 -3.69 -13.30 -13.93
C LEU A 19 -2.91 -12.40 -12.96
N ALA A 20 -1.58 -12.53 -12.89
CA ALA A 20 -0.73 -11.59 -12.17
C ALA A 20 -0.48 -10.28 -12.92
N ALA A 21 -0.69 -10.23 -14.24
CA ALA A 21 -0.42 -9.06 -15.09
C ALA A 21 -1.68 -8.29 -15.54
N GLY A 22 -2.86 -8.91 -15.51
CA GLY A 22 -4.10 -8.34 -16.01
C GLY A 22 -5.07 -7.99 -14.90
N ASP A 23 -5.12 -6.70 -14.57
CA ASP A 23 -6.18 -6.06 -13.79
C ASP A 23 -6.24 -6.44 -12.29
N HIS A 24 -5.32 -5.88 -11.51
CA HIS A 24 -5.43 -5.88 -10.05
C HIS A 24 -6.73 -5.20 -9.55
N GLY A 25 -7.54 -4.57 -10.42
CA GLY A 25 -8.74 -3.83 -10.06
C GLY A 25 -8.45 -2.45 -9.45
N LEU A 26 -7.19 -2.02 -9.49
CA LEU A 26 -6.74 -0.70 -9.08
C LEU A 26 -6.34 0.08 -10.32
N THR A 27 -6.87 1.29 -10.48
CA THR A 27 -6.57 2.19 -11.59
C THR A 27 -5.75 3.39 -11.12
N SER A 28 -5.19 4.17 -12.05
CA SER A 28 -4.51 5.41 -11.68
C SER A 28 -5.53 6.48 -11.29
N GLY A 29 -5.24 7.26 -10.25
CA GLY A 29 -6.06 8.41 -9.85
C GLY A 29 -5.84 8.81 -8.40
N THR A 30 -6.77 9.61 -7.86
CA THR A 30 -6.69 10.11 -6.49
C THR A 30 -7.49 9.24 -5.54
N TYR A 31 -6.88 8.77 -4.45
CA TYR A 31 -7.46 7.83 -3.50
C TYR A 31 -7.38 8.32 -2.06
N ARG A 32 -8.31 7.84 -1.24
CA ARG A 32 -8.12 7.66 0.21
C ARG A 32 -7.77 6.19 0.49
N ILE A 33 -6.67 5.96 1.21
CA ILE A 33 -6.18 4.62 1.57
C ILE A 33 -6.42 4.40 3.05
N TRP A 34 -7.02 3.27 3.45
CA TRP A 34 -7.50 3.10 4.82
C TRP A 34 -7.54 1.66 5.33
N ARG A 35 -7.56 1.54 6.66
CA ARG A 35 -7.80 0.32 7.44
C ARG A 35 -9.20 0.33 8.05
N GLY A 36 -9.95 -0.75 7.89
CA GLY A 36 -11.22 -0.99 8.58
C GLY A 36 -12.04 -2.13 7.99
N SER A 37 -13.08 -2.55 8.70
CA SER A 37 -13.89 -3.74 8.37
C SER A 37 -15.04 -3.47 7.40
N TYR A 38 -15.53 -2.23 7.27
CA TYR A 38 -16.76 -1.91 6.51
C TYR A 38 -16.57 -1.68 4.98
N ARG A 39 -17.67 -1.51 4.24
CA ARG A 39 -17.68 -1.31 2.76
C ARG A 39 -17.19 0.08 2.33
N LEU A 40 -17.55 1.10 3.10
CA LEU A 40 -17.32 2.50 2.77
C LEU A 40 -16.46 3.18 3.84
N PRO A 41 -15.65 4.18 3.48
CA PRO A 41 -14.95 5.01 4.45
C PRO A 41 -15.93 5.61 5.48
N SER A 42 -15.70 5.36 6.76
CA SER A 42 -16.45 5.94 7.88
C SER A 42 -15.53 6.82 8.73
N HIS A 43 -16.11 7.69 9.56
CA HIS A 43 -15.39 8.53 10.51
C HIS A 43 -14.59 7.73 11.54
N THR A 44 -14.94 6.46 11.76
CA THR A 44 -14.23 5.53 12.66
C THR A 44 -13.02 4.87 12.00
N HIS A 45 -12.90 4.92 10.68
CA HIS A 45 -11.78 4.31 9.97
C HIS A 45 -10.49 5.12 10.12
N ARG A 46 -9.36 4.43 9.94
CA ARG A 46 -8.04 5.03 9.98
C ARG A 46 -7.46 5.12 8.58
N PHE A 47 -6.99 6.29 8.20
CA PHE A 47 -6.55 6.64 6.86
C PHE A 47 -5.05 6.92 6.85
N PHE A 48 -4.40 6.53 5.76
CA PHE A 48 -3.03 6.95 5.46
C PHE A 48 -3.00 8.47 5.46
N THR A 49 -2.18 9.04 6.33
CA THR A 49 -2.08 10.47 6.54
C THR A 49 -0.61 10.88 6.51
N ALA A 50 -0.26 11.72 5.55
CA ALA A 50 1.05 12.33 5.41
C ALA A 50 1.33 13.30 6.57
N ARG A 51 2.50 13.20 7.22
CA ARG A 51 2.98 14.15 8.23
C ARG A 51 4.35 14.70 7.84
N PRO A 52 4.43 15.56 6.80
CA PRO A 52 5.70 16.01 6.23
C PRO A 52 6.60 16.78 7.21
N ASP A 53 6.01 17.33 8.27
CA ASP A 53 6.61 18.11 9.34
C ASP A 53 7.11 17.27 10.53
N LYS A 54 6.88 15.95 10.54
CA LYS A 54 7.24 15.07 11.67
C LYS A 54 8.17 13.93 11.26
N ARG A 55 9.21 13.67 12.06
CA ARG A 55 10.11 12.49 11.95
C ARG A 55 10.47 12.15 10.49
N ASP A 56 11.02 13.13 9.77
CA ASP A 56 11.42 13.01 8.36
C ASP A 56 10.28 12.66 7.40
N GLY A 57 9.05 13.09 7.71
CA GLY A 57 7.88 12.88 6.87
C GLY A 57 7.19 11.53 7.12
N VAL A 58 6.97 11.15 8.38
CA VAL A 58 6.30 9.88 8.70
C VAL A 58 4.88 9.80 8.12
N VAL A 59 4.43 8.59 7.80
CA VAL A 59 3.04 8.32 7.41
C VAL A 59 2.35 7.51 8.52
N VAL A 60 1.15 7.93 8.89
CA VAL A 60 0.37 7.32 9.99
C VAL A 60 -1.03 6.97 9.53
N LEU A 61 -1.69 6.11 10.31
CA LEU A 61 -3.11 5.80 10.27
C LEU A 61 -3.86 6.70 11.26
N ALA A 62 -4.44 7.79 10.75
CA ALA A 62 -5.19 8.76 11.55
C ALA A 62 -6.70 8.69 11.27
N LYS A 63 -7.53 9.21 12.17
CA LYS A 63 -8.98 9.32 11.95
C LYS A 63 -9.29 10.13 10.68
N ALA A 64 -10.48 9.92 10.12
CA ALA A 64 -10.95 10.66 8.94
C ALA A 64 -10.82 12.18 9.15
N ALA A 65 -10.29 12.88 8.15
CA ALA A 65 -10.22 14.32 8.12
C ALA A 65 -10.47 14.86 6.71
N ASN A 66 -11.07 16.04 6.61
CA ASN A 66 -11.18 16.77 5.36
C ASN A 66 -9.86 17.50 5.05
N SER A 67 -8.77 16.75 4.93
CA SER A 67 -7.43 17.28 4.65
C SER A 67 -6.83 16.66 3.38
N THR A 68 -6.03 17.44 2.66
CA THR A 68 -5.21 16.96 1.54
C THR A 68 -4.15 15.95 1.98
N ASP A 69 -3.77 15.94 3.26
CA ASP A 69 -2.80 15.00 3.82
C ASP A 69 -3.27 13.53 3.77
N GLN A 70 -4.57 13.30 3.57
CA GLN A 70 -5.17 11.96 3.42
C GLN A 70 -5.46 11.60 1.96
N LEU A 71 -5.06 12.44 1.02
CA LEU A 71 -5.27 12.24 -0.40
C LEU A 71 -3.98 11.78 -1.06
N TRP A 72 -4.08 10.67 -1.78
CA TRP A 72 -2.94 9.99 -2.37
C TRP A 72 -3.17 9.79 -3.86
N LYS A 73 -2.27 10.32 -4.69
CA LYS A 73 -2.27 10.05 -6.12
C LYS A 73 -1.57 8.72 -6.35
N VAL A 74 -2.34 7.74 -6.80
CA VAL A 74 -1.86 6.40 -7.15
C VAL A 74 -1.64 6.37 -8.66
N LYS A 75 -0.43 5.98 -9.08
CA LYS A 75 -0.12 5.73 -10.49
C LYS A 75 0.21 4.26 -10.68
N VAL A 76 -0.64 3.58 -11.41
CA VAL A 76 -0.48 2.18 -11.81
C VAL A 76 0.40 2.12 -13.05
N ARG A 77 1.38 1.20 -13.05
CA ARG A 77 2.33 0.96 -14.13
C ARG A 77 1.91 -0.26 -14.95
N SER A 78 2.48 -0.41 -16.14
CA SER A 78 2.20 -1.52 -17.06
C SER A 78 2.56 -2.91 -16.51
N ASN A 79 3.44 -2.98 -15.51
CA ASN A 79 3.86 -4.21 -14.85
C ASN A 79 3.10 -4.47 -13.53
N GLY A 80 1.95 -3.83 -13.31
CA GLY A 80 1.13 -3.98 -12.10
C GLY A 80 1.67 -3.27 -10.84
N GLN A 81 2.87 -2.69 -10.90
CA GLN A 81 3.41 -1.91 -9.78
C GLN A 81 2.72 -0.55 -9.65
N ILE A 82 2.73 0.00 -8.43
CA ILE A 82 2.19 1.33 -8.17
C ILE A 82 3.23 2.25 -7.56
N THR A 83 3.08 3.55 -7.83
CA THR A 83 3.69 4.61 -7.02
C THR A 83 2.59 5.39 -6.34
N ILE A 84 2.80 5.77 -5.07
CA ILE A 84 1.83 6.49 -4.26
C ILE A 84 2.43 7.84 -3.88
N GLU A 85 1.82 8.93 -4.32
CA GLU A 85 2.26 10.31 -4.11
C GLU A 85 1.30 11.01 -3.15
N SER A 86 1.82 11.64 -2.09
CA SER A 86 1.02 12.47 -1.20
C SER A 86 0.61 13.75 -1.92
N LYS A 87 -0.68 14.12 -1.85
CA LYS A 87 -1.13 15.43 -2.33
C LYS A 87 -0.68 16.49 -1.32
N ALA A 88 0.35 17.25 -1.66
CA ALA A 88 0.86 18.28 -0.77
C ALA A 88 -0.13 19.44 -0.64
N ALA A 89 -0.11 20.11 0.51
CA ALA A 89 -0.74 21.43 0.64
C ALA A 89 -0.10 22.42 -0.33
N LYS A 90 -0.86 23.43 -0.76
CA LYS A 90 -0.43 24.45 -1.73
C LYS A 90 0.94 25.04 -1.32
N GLY A 91 1.90 25.05 -2.25
CA GLY A 91 3.26 25.57 -2.03
C GLY A 91 4.27 24.57 -1.45
N LYS A 92 3.87 23.33 -1.13
CA LYS A 92 4.79 22.26 -0.71
C LYS A 92 5.08 21.30 -1.86
N LYS A 93 6.30 20.75 -1.91
CA LYS A 93 6.66 19.71 -2.88
C LYS A 93 5.91 18.42 -2.55
N ASN A 94 5.31 17.80 -3.56
CA ASN A 94 4.78 16.45 -3.43
C ASN A 94 5.91 15.47 -3.09
N ARG A 95 5.59 14.47 -2.26
CA ARG A 95 6.50 13.41 -1.85
C ARG A 95 5.79 12.07 -2.02
N TYR A 96 6.56 10.99 -2.07
CA TYR A 96 6.02 9.66 -2.31
C TYR A 96 6.04 8.83 -1.04
N LEU A 97 5.08 7.92 -0.90
CA LEU A 97 5.19 6.82 0.05
C LEU A 97 6.48 6.05 -0.27
N SER A 98 7.36 5.93 0.70
CA SER A 98 8.73 5.48 0.50
C SER A 98 9.31 4.85 1.76
N THR A 99 10.46 4.21 1.60
CA THR A 99 11.34 3.88 2.73
C THR A 99 12.03 5.14 3.25
N GLY A 100 12.16 5.22 4.57
CA GLY A 100 13.10 6.16 5.19
C GLY A 100 14.55 5.69 5.08
N ARG A 101 15.42 6.30 5.89
CA ARG A 101 16.84 5.89 6.04
C ARG A 101 16.99 4.41 6.41
N GLU A 102 16.04 3.86 7.17
CA GLU A 102 16.02 2.46 7.62
C GLU A 102 15.71 1.46 6.49
N GLY A 103 15.40 1.93 5.28
CA GLY A 103 15.10 1.06 4.15
C GLY A 103 13.83 0.23 4.39
N ASN A 104 13.90 -1.03 3.99
CA ASN A 104 12.81 -2.01 4.03
C ASN A 104 12.92 -3.00 5.19
N ASN A 105 13.71 -2.67 6.21
CA ASN A 105 13.89 -3.51 7.39
C ASN A 105 12.55 -3.76 8.10
N ASN A 106 12.43 -4.92 8.75
CA ASN A 106 11.26 -5.23 9.56
C ASN A 106 11.09 -4.17 10.66
N HIS A 107 9.87 -3.70 10.85
CA HIS A 107 9.47 -2.56 11.70
C HIS A 107 9.98 -1.17 11.30
N ALA A 108 10.69 -1.02 10.18
CA ALA A 108 11.07 0.31 9.69
C ALA A 108 9.84 1.14 9.35
N LEU A 109 9.82 2.42 9.77
CA LEU A 109 8.67 3.28 9.51
C LEU A 109 8.56 3.64 8.02
N VAL A 110 7.33 3.61 7.51
CA VAL A 110 6.99 4.14 6.19
C VAL A 110 6.98 5.67 6.26
N ARG A 111 7.67 6.29 5.30
CA ARG A 111 7.92 7.74 5.28
C ARG A 111 7.62 8.35 3.91
N LEU A 112 7.65 9.67 3.85
CA LEU A 112 7.56 10.47 2.65
C LEU A 112 8.96 10.73 2.09
N GLY A 113 9.21 10.31 0.86
CA GLY A 113 10.53 10.43 0.24
C GLY A 113 10.47 10.43 -1.28
N SER A 114 11.49 9.86 -1.89
CA SER A 114 11.59 9.65 -3.33
C SER A 114 10.58 8.60 -3.82
N SER A 115 10.24 8.69 -5.11
CA SER A 115 9.31 7.75 -5.74
C SER A 115 9.74 6.30 -5.55
N GLN A 116 8.86 5.50 -4.97
CA GLN A 116 9.05 4.08 -4.74
C GLN A 116 7.93 3.30 -5.41
N ARG A 117 8.32 2.19 -6.05
CA ARG A 117 7.40 1.29 -6.73
C ARG A 117 7.08 0.14 -5.81
N PHE A 118 5.81 -0.07 -5.51
CA PHE A 118 5.33 -1.18 -4.72
C PHE A 118 4.70 -2.22 -5.65
N THR A 119 4.95 -3.49 -5.37
CA THR A 119 4.16 -4.57 -5.96
C THR A 119 2.87 -4.67 -5.17
N VAL A 120 1.73 -4.74 -5.87
CA VAL A 120 0.43 -4.80 -5.24
C VAL A 120 -0.18 -6.16 -5.45
N THR A 121 -0.64 -6.77 -4.37
CA THR A 121 -1.36 -8.04 -4.43
C THR A 121 -2.75 -7.84 -3.87
N ARG A 122 -3.75 -8.19 -4.67
CA ARG A 122 -5.14 -8.23 -4.23
C ARG A 122 -5.28 -9.34 -3.19
N LYS A 123 -5.70 -9.01 -1.97
CA LYS A 123 -5.96 -10.00 -0.93
C LYS A 123 -7.46 -10.34 -0.93
N PHE A 124 -7.74 -11.62 -1.15
CA PHE A 124 -9.05 -12.23 -0.99
C PHE A 124 -9.17 -12.73 0.46
N GLY A 125 -10.34 -12.60 1.09
CA GLY A 125 -10.50 -13.00 2.49
C GLY A 125 -11.48 -12.15 3.30
N GLY A 126 -12.18 -11.21 2.65
CA GLY A 126 -13.28 -10.48 3.23
C GLY A 126 -14.22 -9.97 2.14
N PRO A 127 -15.36 -9.38 2.50
CA PRO A 127 -16.37 -8.93 1.53
C PRO A 127 -15.92 -7.81 0.57
N PHE A 128 -14.68 -7.30 0.67
CA PHE A 128 -14.23 -6.11 -0.05
C PHE A 128 -12.78 -6.20 -0.56
N LEU A 129 -12.51 -5.49 -1.66
CA LEU A 129 -11.18 -5.36 -2.27
C LEU A 129 -10.19 -4.69 -1.31
N SER A 130 -9.14 -5.42 -0.94
CA SER A 130 -8.00 -4.90 -0.20
C SER A 130 -6.71 -5.30 -0.88
N PHE A 131 -5.69 -4.50 -0.65
CA PHE A 131 -4.42 -4.58 -1.35
C PHE A 131 -3.29 -4.61 -0.34
N GLU A 132 -2.47 -5.64 -0.43
CA GLU A 132 -1.16 -5.71 0.22
C GLU A 132 -0.15 -5.02 -0.69
N MET A 133 0.71 -4.19 -0.09
CA MET A 133 1.73 -3.43 -0.82
C MET A 133 3.11 -3.92 -0.40
N ALA A 134 3.74 -4.71 -1.26
CA ALA A 134 5.06 -5.26 -1.03
C ALA A 134 6.16 -4.29 -1.46
N HIS A 135 7.21 -4.21 -0.63
CA HIS A 135 8.43 -3.50 -0.96
C HIS A 135 9.12 -4.15 -2.18
N PRO A 136 9.69 -3.38 -3.12
CA PRO A 136 10.26 -3.92 -4.37
C PRO A 136 11.54 -4.74 -4.17
N LYS A 137 12.21 -4.57 -3.02
CA LYS A 137 13.40 -5.32 -2.63
C LYS A 137 13.11 -6.17 -1.41
N LYS A 138 13.75 -7.34 -1.35
CA LYS A 138 13.84 -8.17 -0.15
C LYS A 138 14.79 -7.53 0.88
N THR A 139 14.65 -7.89 2.15
CA THR A 139 15.63 -7.53 3.20
C THR A 139 16.96 -8.24 2.94
N SER A 140 18.01 -7.88 3.67
CA SER A 140 19.30 -8.60 3.62
C SER A 140 19.17 -10.07 4.01
N ALA A 141 18.20 -10.41 4.86
CA ALA A 141 17.85 -11.77 5.24
C ALA A 141 16.94 -12.50 4.22
N GLY A 142 16.64 -11.87 3.08
CA GLY A 142 15.85 -12.49 2.00
C GLY A 142 14.33 -12.45 2.20
N HIS A 143 13.81 -11.77 3.22
CA HIS A 143 12.38 -11.65 3.47
C HIS A 143 11.73 -10.56 2.62
N ILE A 144 10.48 -10.78 2.22
CA ILE A 144 9.63 -9.73 1.63
C ILE A 144 8.99 -8.96 2.77
N THR A 145 9.07 -7.63 2.73
CA THR A 145 8.33 -6.77 3.65
C THR A 145 7.19 -6.07 2.95
N VAL A 146 6.10 -5.85 3.67
CA VAL A 146 4.86 -5.23 3.20
C VAL A 146 4.52 -4.04 4.09
N VAL A 147 3.85 -3.05 3.50
CA VAL A 147 3.30 -1.92 4.25
C VAL A 147 2.23 -2.45 5.21
N SER A 148 2.33 -2.08 6.48
CA SER A 148 1.46 -2.57 7.53
C SER A 148 1.21 -1.54 8.61
N GLY A 149 0.08 -1.65 9.31
CA GLY A 149 -0.06 -1.02 10.63
C GLY A 149 0.99 -1.61 11.58
N SER A 150 1.63 -0.78 12.40
CA SER A 150 2.75 -1.21 13.26
C SER A 150 2.33 -1.69 14.65
N ASN A 151 1.05 -1.55 15.01
CA ASN A 151 0.55 -1.69 16.39
C ASN A 151 1.16 -0.71 17.42
N SER A 152 2.00 0.25 16.98
CA SER A 152 2.49 1.36 17.80
C SER A 152 1.75 2.65 17.45
N THR A 153 1.51 3.51 18.43
CA THR A 153 0.87 4.82 18.22
C THR A 153 1.78 5.99 18.52
N ASP A 154 1.54 7.12 17.85
CA ASP A 154 2.06 8.43 18.27
C ASP A 154 1.34 8.92 19.55
N PRO A 155 1.81 9.99 20.22
CA PRO A 155 1.16 10.53 21.42
C PRO A 155 -0.29 11.01 21.20
N LYS A 156 -0.73 11.16 19.95
CA LYS A 156 -2.11 11.54 19.60
C LYS A 156 -2.98 10.31 19.28
N GLY A 157 -2.46 9.10 19.50
CA GLY A 157 -3.17 7.85 19.24
C GLY A 157 -3.31 7.53 17.75
N ASN A 158 -2.46 8.10 16.88
CA ASN A 158 -2.38 7.70 15.47
C ASN A 158 -1.43 6.51 15.34
N GLU A 159 -1.87 5.43 14.68
CA GLU A 159 -1.04 4.25 14.50
C GLU A 159 0.05 4.53 13.46
N TYR A 160 1.31 4.18 13.75
CA TYR A 160 2.38 4.27 12.77
C TYR A 160 2.23 3.20 11.70
N ILE A 161 2.64 3.53 10.48
CA ILE A 161 2.76 2.56 9.38
C ILE A 161 4.21 2.14 9.28
N ALA A 162 4.45 0.82 9.21
CA ALA A 162 5.78 0.23 9.12
C ALA A 162 5.86 -0.83 8.03
N TYR A 163 7.08 -1.18 7.64
CA TYR A 163 7.36 -2.37 6.87
C TYR A 163 7.38 -3.57 7.81
N ILE A 164 6.57 -4.59 7.53
CA ILE A 164 6.52 -5.81 8.33
C ILE A 164 6.80 -7.00 7.40
N ASN A 165 7.48 -8.03 7.89
CA ASN A 165 7.65 -9.27 7.14
C ASN A 165 6.28 -9.81 6.69
N GLN A 166 6.17 -10.15 5.41
CA GLN A 166 4.94 -10.67 4.84
C GLN A 166 4.48 -11.92 5.61
N ASN A 167 3.16 -12.02 5.85
CA ASN A 167 2.52 -13.11 6.60
C ASN A 167 2.85 -13.16 8.11
N THR A 168 3.42 -12.10 8.68
CA THR A 168 3.54 -11.98 10.14
C THR A 168 2.14 -11.79 10.75
N GLU A 169 1.76 -12.69 11.66
CA GLU A 169 0.48 -12.65 12.35
C GLU A 169 0.34 -11.43 13.27
N GLY A 170 -0.90 -11.04 13.58
CA GLY A 170 -1.19 -9.90 14.46
C GLY A 170 -1.00 -8.52 13.82
N TYR A 171 -0.67 -8.46 12.52
CA TYR A 171 -0.48 -7.23 11.78
C TYR A 171 -1.51 -7.04 10.68
N VAL A 172 -1.93 -5.79 10.44
CA VAL A 172 -2.79 -5.44 9.31
C VAL A 172 -1.92 -5.09 8.11
N GLN A 173 -1.81 -6.04 7.18
CA GLN A 173 -0.92 -5.99 6.02
C GLN A 173 -1.63 -5.65 4.70
N SER A 174 -2.94 -5.38 4.75
CA SER A 174 -3.75 -5.05 3.56
C SER A 174 -4.63 -3.84 3.83
N PHE A 175 -4.74 -2.95 2.82
CA PHE A 175 -5.49 -1.70 2.92
C PHE A 175 -6.49 -1.56 1.79
N LYS A 176 -7.55 -0.79 2.05
CA LYS A 176 -8.61 -0.50 1.09
C LYS A 176 -8.31 0.82 0.39
N PHE A 177 -8.66 0.89 -0.90
CA PHE A 177 -8.44 2.05 -1.76
C PHE A 177 -9.80 2.58 -2.23
N SER A 178 -10.15 3.80 -1.82
CA SER A 178 -11.38 4.48 -2.27
C SER A 178 -11.02 5.60 -3.22
N MET A 179 -11.34 5.44 -4.50
CA MET A 179 -11.11 6.46 -5.52
C MET A 179 -12.03 7.66 -5.27
N LEU A 180 -11.48 8.86 -5.37
CA LEU A 180 -12.28 10.09 -5.45
C LEU A 180 -12.70 10.25 -6.91
N ARG A 181 -14.02 10.30 -7.15
CA ARG A 181 -14.51 10.77 -8.44
C ARG A 181 -14.11 12.24 -8.55
N GLU A 182 -13.23 12.56 -9.48
CA GLU A 182 -13.04 13.94 -9.91
C GLU A 182 -14.32 14.27 -10.69
N ASN A 183 -15.13 15.19 -10.16
CA ASN A 183 -16.27 15.69 -10.92
C ASN A 183 -15.72 16.34 -12.20
N PRO A 184 -16.27 16.01 -13.38
CA PRO A 184 -15.85 16.60 -14.64
C PRO A 184 -16.04 18.12 -14.65
#